data_AF-A0A428SGV3-F1
#
_entry.id   AF-A0A428SGV3-F1
#
_cell.length_a   1.000
_cell.length_b   1.000
_cell.length_c   1.000
_cell.angle_alpha   90.00
_cell.angle_beta   90.00
_cell.angle_gamma   90.00
#
_symmetry.space_group_name_H-M   'P 1'
#
loop_
_entity.id
_entity.type
_entity.pdbx_description
1 polymer ?
#
loop_
_entity_poly.entity_id
_entity_poly.type
_entity_poly.pdbx_seq_one_letter_code
_entity_poly.pdbx_strand_id
1 'polypeptide(L)'
;MDESEGENPRGLDQLYQLLLCFQSQRVPLDLINRACEPKPSWSATGEIEQIQPHEGGVPRWLLDLREAGLWPFNHDDGAVAPDHDGLRLVNDCGVWYLEIQPTDSLEPDEDQQNQETYASQCIRIFNHAFPCRNTEVLGEEVAARLIPVAKTFLLPLLACLSENNIQDWLLPKER
;
A
#
# COMPACT_ATOMS: atom_id res chain seq x y z
N MET A 1 -12.14 36.45 -3.03
CA MET A 1 -11.06 35.93 -2.17
C MET A 1 -11.08 34.44 -2.42
N ASP A 2 -10.17 34.00 -3.27
CA ASP A 2 -10.12 32.66 -3.85
C ASP A 2 -9.80 31.58 -2.81
N GLU A 3 -10.59 30.53 -2.89
CA GLU A 3 -10.24 29.10 -2.88
C GLU A 3 -9.13 28.58 -1.95
N SER A 4 -9.56 27.82 -0.94
CA SER A 4 -8.80 26.69 -0.39
C SER A 4 -9.82 25.63 0.08
N GLU A 5 -10.53 25.05 -0.87
CA GLU A 5 -11.44 23.93 -0.64
C GLU A 5 -10.64 22.65 -0.37
N GLY A 6 -10.74 22.15 0.87
CA GLY A 6 -10.78 20.73 1.19
C GLY A 6 -9.50 19.90 0.98
N GLU A 7 -8.55 19.98 1.92
CA GLU A 7 -7.73 18.81 2.25
C GLU A 7 -8.69 17.67 2.60
N ASN A 8 -8.62 16.54 1.89
CA ASN A 8 -9.50 15.39 2.12
C ASN A 8 -8.90 14.56 3.28
N PRO A 9 -9.25 14.86 4.55
CA PRO A 9 -8.50 14.34 5.70
C PRO A 9 -8.66 12.82 5.83
N ARG A 10 -9.81 12.31 5.38
CA ARG A 10 -10.18 10.90 5.44
C ARG A 10 -9.23 9.98 4.69
N GLY A 11 -8.69 10.41 3.54
CA GLY A 11 -7.79 9.56 2.75
C GLY A 11 -6.41 9.41 3.40
N LEU A 12 -5.93 10.46 4.07
CA LEU A 12 -4.67 10.45 4.81
C LEU A 12 -4.80 9.65 6.12
N ASP A 13 -5.94 9.77 6.83
CA ASP A 13 -6.23 8.95 8.00
C ASP A 13 -6.24 7.45 7.64
N GLN A 14 -6.88 7.10 6.51
CA GLN A 14 -6.90 5.72 6.00
C GLN A 14 -5.50 5.24 5.58
N LEU A 15 -4.68 6.14 5.01
CA LEU A 15 -3.29 5.83 4.69
C LEU A 15 -2.47 5.56 5.96
N TYR A 16 -2.62 6.37 7.01
CA TYR A 16 -1.95 6.16 8.30
C TYR A 16 -2.34 4.81 8.92
N GLN A 17 -3.64 4.50 8.98
CA GLN A 17 -4.12 3.22 9.53
C GLN A 17 -3.61 2.02 8.72
N LEU A 18 -3.60 2.12 7.39
CA LEU A 18 -3.01 1.10 6.52
C LEU A 18 -1.51 0.90 6.81
N LEU A 19 -0.75 1.99 6.99
CA LEU A 19 0.68 1.94 7.25
C LEU A 19 1.00 1.29 8.61
N LEU A 20 0.20 1.56 9.64
CA LEU A 20 0.32 0.90 10.94
C LEU A 20 0.21 -0.62 10.82
N CYS A 21 -0.65 -1.12 9.91
CA CYS A 21 -0.78 -2.56 9.69
C CYS A 21 0.49 -3.23 9.16
N PHE A 22 1.35 -2.52 8.42
CA PHE A 22 2.62 -3.08 7.91
C PHE A 22 3.65 -3.39 9.00
N GLN A 23 3.36 -3.14 10.29
CA GLN A 23 4.24 -3.43 11.44
C GLN A 23 5.70 -3.03 11.19
N SER A 24 5.89 -1.97 10.41
CA SER A 24 7.18 -1.46 9.96
C SER A 24 7.13 0.04 10.14
N GLN A 25 8.14 0.59 10.81
CA GLN A 25 8.23 2.03 11.02
C GLN A 25 8.35 2.79 9.69
N ARG A 26 8.89 2.14 8.66
CA ARG A 26 9.06 2.71 7.32
C ARG A 26 8.45 1.80 6.27
N VAL A 27 7.63 2.37 5.40
CA VAL A 27 7.07 1.70 4.23
C VAL A 27 7.55 2.42 2.98
N PRO A 28 8.21 1.72 2.03
CA PRO A 28 8.67 2.33 0.79
C PRO A 28 7.51 2.92 -0.01
N LEU A 29 7.60 4.20 -0.39
CA LEU A 29 6.57 4.85 -1.22
C LEU A 29 6.42 4.15 -2.58
N ASP A 30 7.51 3.56 -3.09
CA ASP A 30 7.52 2.76 -4.33
C ASP A 30 6.52 1.58 -4.27
N LEU A 31 6.32 0.96 -3.11
CA LEU A 31 5.31 -0.10 -2.93
C LEU A 31 3.91 0.43 -3.25
N ILE A 32 3.56 1.58 -2.67
CA ILE A 32 2.25 2.21 -2.84
C ILE A 32 2.08 2.72 -4.28
N ASN A 33 3.10 3.40 -4.82
CA ASN A 33 3.11 3.88 -6.20
C ASN A 33 2.88 2.74 -7.20
N ARG A 34 3.62 1.64 -7.05
CA ARG A 34 3.48 0.47 -7.92
C ARG A 34 2.09 -0.15 -7.81
N ALA A 35 1.53 -0.24 -6.61
CA ALA A 35 0.19 -0.79 -6.41
C ALA A 35 -0.89 0.04 -7.11
N CYS A 36 -0.71 1.35 -7.24
CA CYS A 36 -1.72 2.20 -7.86
C CYS A 36 -1.65 2.23 -9.40
N GLU A 37 -0.76 1.47 -10.04
CA GLU A 37 -0.62 1.45 -11.50
C GLU A 37 -1.26 0.23 -12.15
N PRO A 38 -1.80 0.36 -13.37
CA PRO A 38 -2.19 -0.79 -14.17
C PRO A 38 -1.00 -1.73 -14.40
N LYS A 39 -1.26 -3.04 -14.42
CA LYS A 39 -0.22 -4.05 -14.58
C LYS A 39 -0.56 -5.00 -15.72
N PRO A 40 0.44 -5.38 -16.54
CA PRO A 40 0.24 -6.40 -17.56
C PRO A 40 0.02 -7.76 -16.89
N SER A 41 -0.97 -8.51 -17.37
CA SER A 41 -1.25 -9.88 -16.97
C SER A 41 -1.70 -10.69 -18.17
N TRP A 42 -1.62 -12.02 -18.06
CA TRP A 42 -2.13 -12.92 -19.08
C TRP A 42 -3.59 -13.27 -18.80
N SER A 43 -4.44 -13.04 -19.78
CA SER A 43 -5.84 -13.43 -19.76
C SER A 43 -6.01 -14.94 -19.84
N ALA A 44 -7.24 -15.42 -19.64
CA ALA A 44 -7.60 -16.82 -19.85
C ALA A 44 -7.43 -17.28 -21.31
N THR A 45 -7.48 -16.34 -22.27
CA THR A 45 -7.25 -16.62 -23.71
C THR A 45 -5.77 -16.62 -24.08
N GLY A 46 -4.87 -16.30 -23.14
CA GLY A 46 -3.44 -16.19 -23.40
C GLY A 46 -3.04 -14.89 -24.09
N GLU A 47 -3.85 -13.84 -23.98
CA GLU A 47 -3.53 -12.48 -24.44
C GLU A 47 -2.99 -11.65 -23.28
N ILE A 48 -2.20 -10.62 -23.57
CA ILE A 48 -1.74 -9.68 -22.55
C ILE A 48 -2.83 -8.63 -22.34
N GLU A 49 -3.39 -8.59 -21.15
CA GLU A 49 -4.37 -7.61 -20.69
C GLU A 49 -3.77 -6.71 -19.61
N GLN A 50 -4.34 -5.52 -19.42
CA GLN A 50 -3.98 -4.61 -18.34
C GLN A 50 -4.96 -4.77 -17.19
N ILE A 51 -4.50 -5.36 -16.08
CA ILE A 51 -5.28 -5.43 -14.84
C ILE A 51 -5.21 -4.06 -14.18
N GLN A 52 -6.38 -3.46 -13.97
CA GLN A 52 -6.48 -2.21 -13.26
C GLN A 52 -6.28 -2.42 -11.74
N PRO A 53 -5.72 -1.44 -11.00
CA PRO A 53 -5.49 -1.58 -9.56
C PRO A 53 -6.72 -2.03 -8.76
N HIS A 54 -7.90 -1.49 -9.09
CA HIS A 54 -9.14 -1.85 -8.43
C HIS A 54 -9.57 -3.31 -8.71
N GLU A 55 -9.24 -3.85 -9.87
CA GLU A 55 -9.45 -5.27 -10.20
C GLU A 55 -8.50 -6.17 -9.41
N GLY A 56 -7.28 -5.69 -9.12
CA GLY A 56 -6.33 -6.31 -8.19
C GLY A 56 -6.68 -6.14 -6.71
N GLY A 57 -7.80 -5.49 -6.40
CA GLY A 57 -8.29 -5.29 -5.03
C GLY A 57 -7.63 -4.12 -4.28
N VAL A 58 -6.92 -3.24 -4.97
CA VAL A 58 -6.37 -2.01 -4.38
C VAL A 58 -7.53 -1.09 -3.96
N PRO A 59 -7.53 -0.55 -2.73
CA PRO A 59 -8.64 0.24 -2.22
C PRO A 59 -8.91 1.51 -3.05
N ARG A 60 -10.19 1.80 -3.30
CA ARG A 60 -10.59 2.96 -4.12
C ARG A 60 -10.11 4.29 -3.51
N TRP A 61 -10.19 4.44 -2.19
CA TRP A 61 -9.74 5.65 -1.49
C TRP A 61 -8.26 5.96 -1.74
N LEU A 62 -7.41 4.93 -1.90
CA LEU A 62 -5.99 5.09 -2.17
C LEU A 62 -5.73 5.55 -3.60
N LEU A 63 -6.54 5.05 -4.55
CA LEU A 63 -6.50 5.48 -5.95
C LEU A 63 -6.97 6.93 -6.08
N ASP A 64 -8.07 7.28 -5.41
CA ASP A 64 -8.59 8.65 -5.41
C ASP A 64 -7.59 9.63 -4.76
N LEU A 65 -6.89 9.23 -3.68
CA LEU A 65 -5.83 10.01 -3.05
C LEU A 65 -4.66 10.28 -4.03
N ARG A 66 -4.28 9.28 -4.85
CA ARG A 66 -3.25 9.43 -5.87
C ARG A 66 -3.71 10.31 -7.03
N GLU A 67 -4.92 10.07 -7.55
CA GLU A 67 -5.50 10.84 -8.67
C GLU A 67 -5.66 12.32 -8.33
N ALA A 68 -5.98 12.63 -7.08
CA ALA A 68 -6.06 14.00 -6.57
C ALA A 68 -4.71 14.71 -6.51
N GLY A 69 -3.59 14.01 -6.75
CA GLY A 69 -2.25 14.60 -6.70
C GLY A 69 -1.91 15.15 -5.31
N LEU A 70 -2.48 14.54 -4.26
CA LEU A 70 -2.23 14.92 -2.88
C LEU A 70 -0.93 14.31 -2.36
N TRP A 71 -0.42 14.85 -1.25
CA TRP A 71 0.65 14.21 -0.49
C TRP A 71 0.26 12.76 -0.14
N PRO A 72 1.18 11.76 -0.20
CA PRO A 72 2.61 11.87 -0.49
C PRO A 72 2.97 11.77 -1.98
N PHE A 73 2.00 11.73 -2.90
CA PHE A 73 2.24 11.45 -4.33
C PHE A 73 2.74 12.65 -5.13
N ASN A 74 2.59 13.85 -4.58
CA ASN A 74 3.02 15.11 -5.19
C ASN A 74 3.92 15.86 -4.19
N HIS A 75 5.16 15.41 -4.06
CA HIS A 75 6.19 16.06 -3.26
C HIS A 75 7.33 16.52 -4.19
N ASP A 76 7.89 17.68 -3.92
CA ASP A 76 9.07 18.17 -4.64
C ASP A 76 10.32 17.50 -4.04
N ASP A 77 11.12 16.84 -4.88
CA ASP A 77 12.35 16.13 -4.48
C ASP A 77 13.37 17.03 -3.76
N GLY A 78 13.25 18.36 -3.90
CA GLY A 78 14.13 19.36 -3.30
C GLY A 78 13.62 20.02 -2.01
N ALA A 79 12.34 19.85 -1.64
CA ALA A 79 11.74 20.50 -0.49
C ALA A 79 11.60 19.55 0.70
N VAL A 80 11.73 20.06 1.92
CA VAL A 80 11.37 19.29 3.13
C VAL A 80 9.86 19.03 3.03
N ALA A 81 9.49 17.77 2.79
CA ALA A 81 8.10 17.37 2.72
C ALA A 81 7.41 17.76 4.04
N PRO A 82 6.22 18.39 3.99
CA PRO A 82 5.48 18.73 5.20
C PRO A 82 5.19 17.45 6.00
N ASP A 83 5.41 17.50 7.31
CA ASP A 83 4.95 16.46 8.23
C ASP A 83 3.41 16.53 8.28
N HIS A 84 2.76 15.41 8.01
CA HIS A 84 1.30 15.29 8.08
C HIS A 84 0.94 14.34 9.22
N ASP A 85 0.39 14.86 10.32
CA ASP A 85 -0.23 14.13 11.45
C ASP A 85 0.20 12.66 11.60
N GLY A 86 1.43 12.43 12.07
CA GLY A 86 1.97 11.09 12.34
C GLY A 86 2.64 10.39 11.15
N LEU A 87 2.69 11.00 9.97
CA LEU A 87 3.43 10.51 8.81
C LEU A 87 4.43 11.54 8.31
N ARG A 88 5.60 11.04 7.94
CA ARG A 88 6.67 11.83 7.32
C ARG A 88 7.19 11.14 6.08
N LEU A 89 7.52 11.91 5.06
CA LEU A 89 8.23 11.40 3.90
C LEU A 89 9.74 11.57 4.09
N VAL A 90 10.50 10.49 3.94
CA VAL A 90 11.95 10.45 4.15
C VAL A 90 12.63 9.84 2.94
N ASN A 91 13.68 10.49 2.43
CA ASN A 91 14.58 9.90 1.44
C ASN A 91 15.75 9.22 2.16
N ASP A 92 15.96 7.94 1.90
CA ASP A 92 17.14 7.22 2.36
C ASP A 92 17.81 6.56 1.15
N CYS A 93 19.03 6.99 0.82
CA CYS A 93 19.83 6.48 -0.29
C CYS A 93 19.10 6.48 -1.65
N GLY A 94 18.27 7.49 -1.92
CA GLY A 94 17.52 7.61 -3.19
C GLY A 94 16.21 6.81 -3.21
N VAL A 95 15.81 6.19 -2.10
CA VAL A 95 14.51 5.54 -1.94
C VAL A 95 13.65 6.38 -1.01
N TRP A 96 12.44 6.69 -1.45
CA TRP A 96 11.45 7.41 -0.65
C TRP A 96 10.65 6.45 0.23
N TYR A 97 10.50 6.81 1.51
CA TYR A 97 9.77 6.05 2.52
C TYR A 97 8.72 6.92 3.20
N LEU A 98 7.56 6.33 3.46
CA LEU A 98 6.59 6.82 4.43
C LEU A 98 7.02 6.31 5.80
N GLU A 99 7.49 7.22 6.64
CA GLU A 99 7.89 6.95 8.01
C GLU A 99 6.74 7.29 8.96
N ILE A 100 6.34 6.30 9.75
CA ILE A 100 5.34 6.45 10.80
C ILE A 100 6.02 7.10 12.00
N GLN A 101 5.57 8.30 12.37
CA GLN A 101 6.01 8.99 13.57
C GLN A 101 5.19 8.51 14.76
N PRO A 102 5.83 8.29 15.92
CA PRO A 102 5.09 8.06 17.15
C PRO A 102 4.32 9.33 17.51
N THR A 103 2.99 9.25 17.39
CA THR A 103 2.07 10.35 17.66
C THR A 103 1.15 9.94 18.81
N ASP A 104 1.00 10.81 19.81
CA ASP A 104 0.07 10.62 20.94
C ASP A 104 -1.41 10.83 20.53
N SER A 105 -1.66 11.30 19.30
CA SER A 105 -2.96 11.83 18.83
C SER A 105 -3.81 10.85 18.01
N LEU A 106 -3.21 9.77 17.49
CA LEU A 106 -3.86 8.81 16.59
C LEU A 106 -3.59 7.42 17.13
N GLU A 107 -4.46 6.98 18.04
CA GLU A 107 -4.45 5.59 18.50
C GLU A 107 -4.75 4.68 17.30
N PRO A 108 -4.04 3.54 17.16
CA PRO A 108 -4.42 2.52 16.21
C PRO A 108 -5.88 2.15 16.47
N ASP A 109 -6.66 1.98 15.41
CA ASP A 109 -8.03 1.51 15.58
C ASP A 109 -7.99 0.09 16.19
N GLU A 110 -8.36 -0.02 17.46
CA GLU A 110 -8.32 -1.28 18.22
C GLU A 110 -9.45 -2.24 17.81
N ASP A 111 -10.37 -1.80 16.95
CA ASP A 111 -11.41 -2.66 16.40
C ASP A 111 -10.79 -3.76 15.53
N GLN A 112 -10.85 -5.00 16.03
CA GLN A 112 -10.33 -6.20 15.36
C GLN A 112 -10.83 -6.35 13.91
N GLN A 113 -12.08 -5.95 13.64
CA GLN A 113 -12.68 -5.97 12.29
C GLN A 113 -12.00 -4.99 11.33
N ASN A 114 -11.56 -3.84 11.82
CA ASN A 114 -10.86 -2.82 11.04
C ASN A 114 -9.42 -3.27 10.76
N GLN A 115 -8.76 -3.90 11.74
CA GLN A 115 -7.43 -4.49 11.55
C GLN A 115 -7.41 -5.61 10.50
N GLU A 116 -8.38 -6.52 10.52
CA GLU A 116 -8.51 -7.56 9.48
C GLU A 116 -8.73 -6.95 8.09
N THR A 117 -9.52 -5.88 8.02
CA THR A 117 -9.78 -5.16 6.78
C THR A 117 -8.49 -4.54 6.22
N TYR A 118 -7.73 -3.81 7.04
CA TYR A 118 -6.49 -3.19 6.59
C TYR A 118 -5.38 -4.22 6.31
N ALA A 119 -5.31 -5.33 7.05
CA ALA A 119 -4.39 -6.43 6.76
C ALA A 119 -4.68 -7.04 5.37
N SER A 120 -5.95 -7.29 5.05
CA SER A 120 -6.39 -7.73 3.73
C SER A 120 -6.00 -6.73 2.64
N GLN A 121 -6.20 -5.43 2.88
CA GLN A 121 -5.79 -4.38 1.94
C GLN A 121 -4.28 -4.34 1.72
N CYS A 122 -3.47 -4.46 2.77
CA CYS A 122 -2.01 -4.49 2.66
C CYS A 122 -1.54 -5.65 1.78
N ILE A 123 -2.14 -6.84 1.93
CA ILE A 123 -1.82 -8.00 1.10
C ILE A 123 -2.18 -7.74 -0.37
N ARG A 124 -3.37 -7.18 -0.64
CA ARG A 124 -3.81 -6.85 -2.01
C ARG A 124 -2.90 -5.81 -2.67
N ILE A 125 -2.51 -4.78 -1.93
CA ILE A 125 -1.54 -3.77 -2.35
C ILE A 125 -0.20 -4.44 -2.70
N PHE A 126 0.28 -5.34 -1.83
CA PHE A 126 1.55 -6.03 -2.06
C PHE A 126 1.50 -6.90 -3.32
N ASN A 127 0.44 -7.69 -3.50
CA ASN A 127 0.29 -8.55 -4.66
C ASN A 127 0.13 -7.78 -5.96
N HIS A 128 -0.63 -6.69 -5.97
CA HIS A 128 -0.78 -5.87 -7.17
C HIS A 128 0.47 -5.05 -7.49
N ALA A 129 1.26 -4.64 -6.49
CA ALA A 129 2.54 -3.98 -6.71
C ALA A 129 3.59 -4.89 -7.36
N PHE A 130 3.48 -6.20 -7.13
CA PHE A 130 4.38 -7.23 -7.65
C PHE A 130 3.58 -8.40 -8.25
N PRO A 131 2.91 -8.18 -9.39
CA PRO A 131 2.15 -9.24 -10.04
C PRO A 131 3.14 -10.17 -10.73
N CYS A 132 3.61 -11.20 -10.04
CA CYS A 132 4.52 -12.17 -10.63
C CYS A 132 3.92 -13.58 -10.59
N ARG A 133 3.89 -14.24 -11.75
CA ARG A 133 3.60 -15.68 -11.84
C ARG A 133 4.79 -16.54 -11.42
N ASN A 134 6.00 -15.96 -11.44
CA ASN A 134 7.24 -16.66 -11.08
C ASN A 134 7.70 -16.17 -9.70
N THR A 135 7.61 -17.06 -8.71
CA THR A 135 7.97 -16.78 -7.31
C THR A 135 9.44 -16.39 -7.13
N GLU A 136 10.34 -16.86 -8.00
CA GLU A 136 11.77 -16.55 -7.98
C GLU A 136 12.05 -15.07 -8.32
N VAL A 137 11.40 -14.55 -9.36
CA VAL A 137 11.54 -13.15 -9.80
C VAL A 137 10.88 -12.19 -8.80
N LEU A 138 9.73 -12.59 -8.24
CA LEU A 138 9.11 -11.88 -7.12
C LEU A 138 10.04 -11.78 -5.91
N GLY A 139 10.71 -12.89 -5.59
CA GLY A 139 11.65 -12.98 -4.48
C GLY A 139 12.80 -11.99 -4.62
N GLU A 140 13.39 -11.86 -5.81
CA GLU A 140 14.49 -10.92 -6.07
C GLU A 140 14.04 -9.45 -6.09
N GLU A 141 12.88 -9.14 -6.69
CA GLU A 141 12.35 -7.76 -6.71
C GLU A 141 11.95 -7.27 -5.31
N VAL A 142 11.25 -8.13 -4.56
CA VAL A 142 10.92 -7.87 -3.16
C VAL A 142 12.19 -7.83 -2.31
N ALA A 143 13.17 -8.71 -2.58
CA ALA A 143 14.44 -8.73 -1.87
C ALA A 143 15.29 -7.46 -2.11
N ALA A 144 15.23 -6.88 -3.30
CA ALA A 144 16.05 -5.73 -3.63
C ALA A 144 15.59 -4.44 -2.92
N ARG A 145 14.29 -4.29 -2.64
CA ARG A 145 13.72 -3.00 -2.18
C ARG A 145 12.82 -3.08 -0.96
N LEU A 146 12.23 -4.23 -0.67
CA LEU A 146 11.16 -4.39 0.31
C LEU A 146 11.43 -5.46 1.38
N ILE A 147 12.64 -6.02 1.48
CA ILE A 147 13.01 -7.02 2.50
C ILE A 147 12.52 -6.66 3.90
N PRO A 148 12.72 -5.42 4.38
CA PRO A 148 12.30 -5.07 5.74
C PRO A 148 10.80 -5.31 5.93
N VAL A 149 9.96 -4.74 5.06
CA VAL A 149 8.49 -4.87 5.13
C VAL A 149 8.05 -6.32 4.91
N ALA A 150 8.66 -7.03 3.97
CA ALA A 150 8.34 -8.43 3.70
C ALA A 150 8.64 -9.31 4.94
N LYS A 151 9.76 -9.09 5.61
CA LYS A 151 10.16 -9.85 6.81
C LYS A 151 9.34 -9.49 8.05
N THR A 152 9.05 -8.22 8.28
CA THR A 152 8.37 -7.77 9.50
C THR A 152 6.87 -7.98 9.45
N PHE A 153 6.27 -8.02 8.25
CA PHE A 153 4.82 -8.08 8.11
C PHE A 153 4.33 -9.19 7.20
N LEU A 154 4.75 -9.23 5.94
CA LEU A 154 4.13 -10.14 4.98
C LEU A 154 4.34 -11.62 5.35
N LEU A 155 5.57 -12.01 5.70
CA LEU A 155 5.88 -13.39 6.06
C LEU A 155 5.19 -13.83 7.37
N PRO A 156 5.25 -13.05 8.48
CA PRO A 156 4.49 -13.36 9.68
C PRO A 156 2.97 -13.43 9.43
N LEU A 157 2.42 -12.49 8.66
CA LEU A 157 1.00 -12.45 8.37
C LEU A 157 0.57 -13.71 7.62
N LEU A 158 1.24 -14.05 6.51
CA LEU A 158 0.96 -15.25 5.72
C LEU A 158 1.10 -16.55 6.54
N ALA A 159 1.99 -16.60 7.53
CA ALA A 159 2.14 -17.75 8.42
C ALA A 159 0.95 -17.95 9.38
N CYS A 160 0.19 -16.89 9.65
CA CYS A 160 -0.96 -16.91 10.56
C CYS A 160 -2.32 -16.97 9.85
N LEU A 161 -2.38 -16.85 8.52
CA LEU A 161 -3.63 -16.92 7.78
C LEU A 161 -4.13 -18.36 7.63
N SER A 162 -5.44 -18.55 7.79
CA SER A 162 -6.09 -19.79 7.40
C SER A 162 -6.25 -19.86 5.88
N GLU A 163 -6.44 -21.08 5.34
CA GLU A 163 -6.73 -21.28 3.93
C GLU A 163 -7.96 -20.47 3.48
N ASN A 164 -8.97 -20.34 4.33
CA ASN A 164 -10.16 -19.53 4.04
C ASN A 164 -9.81 -18.03 3.91
N ASN A 165 -8.93 -17.51 4.77
CA ASN A 165 -8.50 -16.12 4.66
C ASN A 165 -7.71 -15.87 3.36
N ILE A 166 -6.86 -16.82 2.98
CA ILE A 166 -6.13 -16.78 1.71
C ILE A 166 -7.13 -16.75 0.55
N GLN A 167 -8.11 -17.65 0.52
CA GLN A 167 -9.13 -17.70 -0.53
C GLN A 167 -9.93 -16.39 -0.60
N ASP A 168 -10.41 -15.89 0.54
CA ASP A 168 -11.23 -14.67 0.59
C ASP A 168 -10.47 -13.40 0.19
N TRP A 169 -9.18 -13.33 0.49
CA TRP A 169 -8.39 -12.12 0.32
C TRP A 169 -7.66 -12.06 -1.03
N LEU A 170 -7.27 -13.22 -1.55
CA LEU A 170 -6.37 -13.35 -2.70
C LEU A 170 -7.03 -13.84 -3.96
N LEU A 171 -8.06 -14.68 -3.83
CA LEU A 171 -8.74 -15.19 -5.02
C LEU A 171 -9.78 -14.16 -5.46
N PRO A 172 -9.86 -13.88 -6.77
CA PRO A 172 -11.00 -13.14 -7.30
C PRO A 172 -12.27 -13.90 -6.91
N LYS A 173 -13.24 -13.21 -6.30
CA LYS A 173 -14.59 -13.78 -6.19
C LYS A 173 -15.08 -14.00 -7.61
N GLU A 174 -15.43 -15.24 -7.94
CA GLU A 174 -15.74 -15.69 -9.29
C GLU A 174 -16.61 -14.66 -10.05
N ARG A 175 -16.16 -14.29 -11.26
CA ARG A 175 -16.92 -13.50 -12.24
C ARG A 175 -17.97 -14.38 -12.91
#